data_AF-A0A1I1SM10-F1
#
_entry.id   AF-A0A1I1SM10-F1
#
_cell.length_a   1.000
_cell.length_b   1.000
_cell.length_c   1.000
_cell.angle_alpha   90.00
_cell.angle_beta   90.00
_cell.angle_gamma   90.00
#
_symmetry.space_group_name_H-M   'P 1'
#
loop_
_entity.id
_entity.type
_entity.pdbx_description
1 polymer ?
#
loop_
_entity_poly.entity_id
_entity_poly.type
_entity_poly.pdbx_seq_one_letter_code
_entity_poly.pdbx_strand_id
1 'polypeptide(L)'
;MASPPVSLTLSLPPELASTLKAAASQRGWTPESLAADCIAQSLEVAIRHRVALERIDQVDAALLELAKAVSAVEEAGAPIDLSEFCRYRHGG
;
A
#
# COMPACT_ATOMS: atom_id res chain seq x y z
N MET A 1 -17.94 7.15 -18.42
CA MET A 1 -17.47 6.80 -19.77
C MET A 1 -16.02 6.37 -19.64
N ALA A 2 -15.64 5.20 -20.16
CA ALA A 2 -14.23 4.77 -20.11
C ALA A 2 -13.39 5.72 -21.00
N SER A 3 -12.22 6.13 -20.51
CA SER A 3 -11.28 6.91 -21.33
C SER A 3 -10.75 6.05 -22.48
N PRO A 4 -10.46 6.63 -23.65
CA PRO A 4 -9.92 5.89 -24.77
C PRO A 4 -8.54 5.29 -24.46
N PRO A 5 -8.15 4.18 -25.11
CA PRO A 5 -6.83 3.58 -24.90
C PRO A 5 -5.72 4.53 -25.34
N VAL A 6 -4.63 4.57 -24.56
CA VAL A 6 -3.42 5.35 -24.87
C VAL A 6 -2.34 4.39 -25.39
N SER A 7 -1.69 4.75 -26.51
CA SER A 7 -0.57 4.00 -27.06
C SER A 7 0.76 4.59 -26.58
N LEU A 8 1.66 3.72 -26.12
CA LEU A 8 2.99 4.10 -25.66
C LEU A 8 4.06 3.38 -26.51
N THR A 9 5.15 4.08 -26.81
CA THR A 9 6.34 3.48 -27.44
C THR A 9 7.44 3.41 -26.40
N LEU A 10 7.95 2.21 -26.15
CA LEU A 10 8.96 1.95 -25.12
C LEU A 10 10.21 1.35 -25.77
N SER A 11 11.38 1.77 -25.29
CA SER A 11 12.65 1.14 -25.64
C SER A 11 13.11 0.30 -24.45
N LEU A 12 13.25 -1.02 -24.67
CA LEU A 12 13.65 -1.96 -23.63
C LEU A 12 15.10 -2.39 -23.84
N PRO A 13 15.85 -2.67 -22.75
CA PRO A 13 17.12 -3.36 -22.86
C PRO A 13 16.97 -4.68 -23.63
N PRO A 14 17.97 -5.08 -24.43
CA PRO A 14 17.86 -6.24 -25.31
C PRO A 14 17.53 -7.54 -24.56
N GLU A 15 18.13 -7.75 -23.39
CA GLU A 15 17.87 -8.93 -22.53
C GLU A 15 16.45 -8.97 -21.97
N LEU A 16 15.87 -7.80 -21.66
CA LEU A 16 14.49 -7.72 -21.20
C LEU A 16 13.52 -7.95 -22.37
N ALA A 17 13.84 -7.39 -23.54
CA ALA A 17 13.04 -7.59 -24.75
C ALA A 17 13.02 -9.07 -25.18
N SER A 18 14.15 -9.78 -25.10
CA SER A 18 14.23 -11.22 -25.40
C SER A 18 13.40 -12.04 -24.41
N THR A 19 13.53 -11.74 -23.12
CA THR A 19 12.77 -12.40 -22.04
C THR A 19 11.26 -12.19 -22.19
N LEU A 20 10.84 -10.96 -22.48
CA LEU A 20 9.43 -10.62 -22.71
C LEU A 20 8.86 -11.39 -23.91
N LYS A 21 9.60 -11.44 -25.02
CA LYS A 21 9.19 -12.18 -26.22
C LYS A 21 9.05 -13.67 -25.95
N ALA A 22 10.00 -14.27 -25.24
CA ALA A 22 9.96 -15.68 -24.88
C ALA A 22 8.77 -15.99 -23.95
N ALA A 23 8.57 -15.17 -22.92
CA ALA A 23 7.46 -15.33 -21.98
C ALA A 23 6.09 -15.15 -22.64
N ALA A 24 5.96 -14.17 -23.54
CA ALA A 24 4.74 -13.95 -24.31
C ALA A 24 4.43 -15.16 -25.21
N SER A 25 5.44 -15.66 -25.92
CA SER A 25 5.29 -16.84 -26.77
C SER A 25 4.84 -18.08 -26.00
N GLN A 26 5.42 -18.34 -24.82
CA GLN A 26 5.02 -19.48 -23.96
C GLN A 26 3.55 -19.41 -23.52
N ARG A 27 2.99 -18.20 -23.44
CA ARG A 27 1.58 -17.96 -23.04
C ARG A 27 0.64 -17.80 -24.24
N GLY A 28 1.15 -17.84 -25.47
CA GLY A 28 0.38 -17.54 -26.68
C GLY A 28 -0.07 -16.08 -26.79
N TRP A 29 0.67 -15.16 -26.17
CA TRP A 29 0.37 -13.72 -26.12
C TRP A 29 1.32 -12.94 -27.03
N THR A 30 0.97 -11.69 -27.36
CA THR A 30 1.92 -10.78 -27.98
C THR A 30 2.81 -10.14 -26.92
N PRO A 31 4.06 -9.75 -27.27
CA PRO A 31 4.92 -9.01 -26.34
C PRO A 31 4.25 -7.74 -25.80
N GLU A 32 3.46 -7.05 -26.62
CA GLU A 32 2.77 -5.82 -26.25
C GLU A 32 1.65 -6.07 -25.24
N SER A 33 0.83 -7.11 -25.44
CA SER A 33 -0.24 -7.44 -24.50
C SER A 33 0.31 -7.90 -23.16
N LEU A 34 1.40 -8.69 -23.16
CA LEU A 34 2.09 -9.08 -21.93
C LEU A 34 2.73 -7.88 -21.24
N ALA A 35 3.36 -6.96 -21.99
CA ALA A 35 3.95 -5.75 -21.42
C ALA A 35 2.89 -4.87 -20.75
N ALA A 36 1.73 -4.69 -21.40
CA ALA A 36 0.62 -3.93 -20.82
C ALA A 36 0.12 -4.54 -19.50
N ASP A 37 -0.02 -5.87 -19.46
CA ASP A 37 -0.42 -6.60 -18.24
C ASP A 37 0.64 -6.48 -17.13
N CYS A 38 1.92 -6.62 -17.46
CA CYS A 38 3.01 -6.42 -16.50
C CYS A 38 3.03 -4.99 -15.94
N ILE A 39 2.79 -3.97 -16.78
CA ILE A 39 2.70 -2.57 -16.33
C ILE A 39 1.52 -2.38 -15.39
N ALA A 40 0.35 -2.94 -15.72
CA ALA A 40 -0.84 -2.86 -14.87
C ALA A 40 -0.59 -3.48 -13.49
N GLN A 41 -0.02 -4.69 -13.44
CA GLN A 41 0.32 -5.38 -12.21
C GLN A 41 1.36 -4.61 -11.38
N SER A 42 2.43 -4.13 -12.02
CA SER A 42 3.47 -3.36 -11.34
C SER A 42 2.94 -2.05 -10.76
N LEU A 43 2.08 -1.36 -11.50
CA LEU A 43 1.45 -0.12 -11.04
C LEU A 43 0.51 -0.36 -9.86
N GLU A 44 -0.29 -1.42 -9.89
CA GLU A 44 -1.17 -1.81 -8.80
C GLU A 44 -0.39 -2.05 -7.50
N VAL A 45 0.74 -2.77 -7.59
CA VAL A 45 1.64 -3.02 -6.46
C VAL A 45 2.23 -1.71 -5.94
N ALA A 46 2.75 -0.86 -6.83
CA ALA A 46 3.34 0.42 -6.45
C ALA A 46 2.33 1.34 -5.74
N ILE A 47 1.09 1.41 -6.24
CA ILE A 47 0.01 2.19 -5.62
C ILE A 47 -0.29 1.66 -4.22
N ARG A 48 -0.49 0.35 -4.07
CA ARG A 48 -0.78 -0.26 -2.76
C ARG A 48 0.36 -0.06 -1.76
N HIS A 49 1.60 -0.20 -2.22
CA HIS A 49 2.78 0.03 -1.39
C HIS A 49 2.82 1.47 -0.87
N ARG A 50 2.54 2.46 -1.73
CA ARG A 50 2.52 3.86 -1.31
C ARG A 50 1.44 4.11 -0.25
N VAL A 51 0.23 3.59 -0.46
CA VAL A 51 -0.87 3.71 0.51
C VAL A 51 -0.52 3.02 1.84
N ALA A 52 0.20 1.89 1.80
CA ALA A 52 0.64 1.22 3.02
C ALA A 52 1.62 2.10 3.82
N LEU A 53 2.60 2.71 3.15
CA LEU A 53 3.53 3.64 3.81
C LEU A 53 2.81 4.87 4.38
N GLU A 54 1.94 5.51 3.61
CA GLU A 54 1.16 6.67 4.08
C GLU A 54 0.34 6.33 5.34
N ARG A 55 -0.20 5.11 5.41
CA ARG A 55 -0.94 4.63 6.59
C ARG A 55 -0.04 4.34 7.77
N ILE A 56 1.16 3.81 7.55
CA ILE A 56 2.14 3.59 8.62
C ILE A 56 2.50 4.93 9.25
N ASP A 57 2.82 5.94 8.44
CA ASP A 57 3.15 7.28 8.94
C ASP A 57 2.01 7.90 9.77
N GLN A 58 0.75 7.71 9.35
CA GLN A 58 -0.42 8.16 10.10
C GLN A 58 -0.59 7.44 11.44
N VAL A 59 -0.38 6.12 11.45
CA VAL A 59 -0.45 5.32 12.68
C VAL A 59 0.66 5.73 13.65
N ASP A 60 1.88 5.91 13.16
CA ASP A 60 3.01 6.35 13.98
C ASP A 60 2.77 7.72 14.60
N ALA A 61 2.23 8.67 13.84
CA ALA A 61 1.83 9.97 14.36
C ALA A 61 0.75 9.84 15.46
N ALA A 62 -0.26 9.00 15.24
CA ALA A 62 -1.31 8.76 16.24
C ALA A 62 -0.78 8.08 17.50
N LEU A 63 0.18 7.15 17.37
CA LEU A 63 0.83 6.49 18.50
C LEU A 63 1.67 7.47 19.33
N LEU A 64 2.38 8.39 18.67
CA LEU A 64 3.12 9.45 19.36
C LEU A 64 2.19 10.39 20.14
N GLU A 65 1.06 10.77 19.57
CA GLU A 65 0.07 11.59 20.28
C GLU A 65 -0.57 10.84 21.45
N LEU A 66 -0.87 9.56 21.29
CA LEU A 66 -1.37 8.71 22.38
C LEU A 66 -0.35 8.62 23.52
N ALA A 67 0.93 8.42 23.20
CA ALA A 67 2.00 8.36 24.22
C ALA A 67 2.08 9.66 25.02
N LYS A 68 2.02 10.83 24.36
CA LYS A 68 1.98 12.14 25.04
C LYS A 68 0.77 12.27 25.97
N ALA A 69 -0.41 11.85 25.51
CA ALA A 69 -1.63 11.92 26.30
C ALA A 69 -1.53 11.04 27.55
N VAL A 70 -1.01 9.81 27.42
CA VAL A 70 -0.78 8.90 28.55
C VAL A 70 0.20 9.52 29.56
N SER A 71 1.34 10.04 29.10
CA SER A 71 2.31 10.70 29.99
C SER A 71 1.71 11.89 30.74
N ALA A 72 0.91 12.72 30.07
CA ALA A 72 0.24 13.85 30.71
C ALA A 72 -0.75 13.40 31.81
N VAL A 73 -1.43 12.27 31.61
CA VAL A 73 -2.34 11.70 32.61
C VAL A 73 -1.56 11.12 33.80
N GLU A 74 -0.45 10.42 33.55
CA GLU A 74 0.45 9.91 34.60
C GLU A 74 1.03 11.06 35.45
N GLU A 75 1.48 12.14 34.81
CA GLU A 75 2.02 13.34 35.47
C GLU A 75 0.97 14.09 36.31
N ALA A 76 -0.29 14.08 35.87
CA ALA A 76 -1.39 14.70 36.61
C ALA A 76 -1.72 13.98 37.94
N GLY A 77 -1.16 12.77 38.18
CA GLY A 77 -1.31 12.02 39.43
C GLY A 77 -2.76 11.63 39.76
N ALA A 78 -3.68 11.76 38.80
CA ALA A 78 -5.09 11.47 38.98
C ALA A 78 -5.32 9.96 38.84
N PRO A 79 -6.12 9.32 39.71
CA PRO A 79 -6.53 7.93 39.51
C PRO A 79 -7.28 7.84 38.17
N ILE A 80 -6.68 7.16 37.20
CA ILE A 80 -7.21 7.02 35.84
C ILE A 80 -8.40 6.07 35.89
N ASP A 81 -9.60 6.58 35.63
CA ASP A 81 -10.76 5.73 35.38
C ASP A 81 -10.71 5.20 33.94
N LEU A 82 -10.15 3.99 33.79
CA LEU A 82 -10.00 3.30 32.49
C LEU A 82 -11.31 2.72 31.96
N SER A 83 -12.44 2.87 32.67
CA SER A 83 -13.74 2.34 32.24
C SER A 83 -14.22 2.92 30.91
N GLU A 84 -13.83 4.15 30.57
CA GLU A 84 -14.16 4.78 29.28
C GLU A 84 -13.20 4.37 28.13
N PHE A 85 -11.97 3.93 28.45
CA PHE A 85 -10.97 3.52 27.45
C PHE A 85 -11.08 2.03 27.09
N CYS A 86 -11.48 1.17 28.03
CA CYS A 86 -11.62 -0.26 27.81
C CYS A 86 -13.01 -0.61 27.27
N ARG A 87 -13.25 -0.44 25.97
CA ARG A 87 -14.50 -0.86 25.28
C ARG A 87 -14.90 -2.33 25.48
N TYR A 88 -14.00 -3.19 25.96
CA TYR A 88 -14.18 -4.65 26.04
C TYR A 88 -14.43 -5.22 27.44
N ARG A 89 -14.70 -4.41 28.46
CA ARG A 89 -15.05 -4.97 29.77
C ARG A 89 -16.49 -4.70 30.15
N HIS A 90 -17.36 -5.63 29.76
CA HIS A 90 -18.36 -6.18 30.68
C HIS A 90 -18.74 -7.60 30.27
N GLY A 91 -18.08 -8.56 30.91
CA GLY A 91 -18.68 -9.83 31.29
C GLY A 91 -18.84 -9.80 32.81
N GLY A 92 -20.08 -9.87 33.27
CA GLY A 92 -20.52 -9.96 34.66
C GLY A 92 -22.01 -10.25 34.64
#